data_AF-G5ERR6-F1
#
_entry.id   AF-G5ERR6-F1
#
_cell.length_a   1.000
_cell.length_b   1.000
_cell.length_c   1.000
_cell.angle_alpha   90.00
_cell.angle_beta   90.00
_cell.angle_gamma   90.00
#
_symmetry.space_group_name_H-M   'P 1'
#
loop_
_entity.id
_entity.type
_entity.pdbx_description
1 polymer ?
#
loop_
_entity_poly.entity_id
_entity_poly.type
_entity_poly.pdbx_seq_one_letter_code
_entity_poly.pdbx_strand_id
1 'polypeptide(L)'
;MNPNMLNRRSILTGGTLISLSTLLATCVPHDITTAGDGSTASGAATTSSPSNSTSNNANSSEYRKADAKGPAQNVPKPNAPEDGYRAKTPDGLLKTMDAWNQWINYGVQTGDYSKAREFLSTSNDGELKIYREIEALYQRGGWVIDGIEHFEPEGIPRSDDGQTYYLKTSHEWDKHTEVEPDGRQETWSSDKEEEIYTFALEHRDGRWQILYSRIEA
;
A
#
# COMPACT_ATOMS: atom_id res chain seq x y z
N MET A 1 -24.28 -3.64 -27.07
CA MET A 1 -24.10 -2.37 -26.35
C MET A 1 -22.62 -2.21 -26.12
N ASN A 2 -21.99 -1.23 -26.76
CA ASN A 2 -20.56 -0.99 -26.66
C ASN A 2 -20.28 -0.33 -25.30
N PRO A 3 -19.58 -0.98 -24.36
CA PRO A 3 -19.05 -0.25 -23.22
C PRO A 3 -17.97 0.71 -23.75
N ASN A 4 -18.06 1.98 -23.34
CA ASN A 4 -17.07 3.00 -23.64
C ASN A 4 -15.72 2.58 -23.04
N MET A 5 -14.86 1.94 -23.84
CA MET A 5 -13.48 1.66 -23.46
C MET A 5 -12.69 2.97 -23.55
N LEU A 6 -12.62 3.68 -22.43
CA LEU A 6 -11.65 4.77 -22.25
C LEU A 6 -10.26 4.13 -22.05
N ASN A 7 -9.63 3.74 -23.15
CA ASN A 7 -8.19 3.55 -23.17
C ASN A 7 -7.54 4.93 -22.97
N ARG A 8 -7.06 5.19 -21.76
CA ARG A 8 -6.18 6.32 -21.46
C ARG A 8 -5.02 5.84 -20.60
N ARG A 9 -4.10 5.11 -21.20
CA ARG A 9 -2.62 5.20 -21.18
C ARG A 9 -1.86 5.99 -20.08
N SER A 10 -2.41 6.39 -18.94
CA SER A 10 -1.74 7.34 -18.02
C SER A 10 -2.20 7.33 -16.55
N ILE A 11 -2.96 6.34 -16.05
CA ILE A 11 -3.61 6.49 -14.73
C ILE A 11 -2.68 6.29 -13.52
N LEU A 12 -1.47 5.71 -13.68
CA LEU A 12 -0.41 5.83 -12.65
C LEU A 12 0.45 7.11 -12.76
N THR A 13 0.20 7.97 -13.75
CA THR A 13 0.73 9.34 -13.79
C THR A 13 -0.38 10.35 -13.52
N GLY A 14 -0.64 10.61 -12.23
CA GLY A 14 -1.17 11.88 -11.73
C GLY A 14 -2.30 12.55 -12.56
N GLY A 15 -3.48 11.96 -12.62
CA GLY A 15 -4.69 12.60 -13.13
C GLY A 15 -5.58 13.11 -12.01
N THR A 16 -5.91 14.40 -12.00
CA THR A 16 -6.75 15.14 -11.06
C THR A 16 -8.22 14.72 -11.10
N LEU A 17 -8.84 14.49 -9.93
CA LEU A 17 -10.29 14.66 -9.78
C LEU A 17 -10.59 15.73 -8.73
N ILE A 18 -11.23 16.79 -9.23
CA ILE A 18 -11.74 17.95 -8.51
C ILE A 18 -12.97 17.48 -7.72
N SER A 19 -12.87 17.39 -6.39
CA SER A 19 -14.05 17.26 -5.53
C SER A 19 -14.52 18.66 -5.13
N LEU A 20 -15.49 19.18 -5.88
CA LEU A 20 -16.21 20.41 -5.55
C LEU A 20 -17.19 20.11 -4.41
N SER A 21 -16.80 20.34 -3.16
CA SER A 21 -17.69 20.26 -2.01
C SER A 21 -18.10 21.66 -1.54
N THR A 22 -19.37 22.00 -1.74
CA THR A 22 -20.01 23.17 -1.15
C THR A 22 -20.31 22.87 0.32
N LEU A 23 -19.72 23.66 1.22
CA LEU A 23 -20.02 23.62 2.67
C LEU A 23 -21.35 24.33 2.94
N LEU A 24 -22.30 23.63 3.55
CA LEU A 24 -23.42 24.24 4.28
C LEU A 24 -23.49 23.69 5.71
N ALA A 25 -23.94 24.59 6.60
CA ALA A 25 -23.72 24.65 8.04
C ALA A 25 -24.58 23.70 8.88
N THR A 26 -24.18 23.42 10.12
CA THR A 26 -24.69 24.10 11.35
C THR A 26 -24.23 23.40 12.64
N CYS A 27 -24.17 24.18 13.72
CA CYS A 27 -23.62 23.95 15.06
C CYS A 27 -24.37 22.86 15.87
N VAL A 28 -23.83 22.29 16.95
CA VAL A 28 -23.90 22.82 18.35
C VAL A 28 -23.00 21.95 19.27
N PRO A 29 -22.37 22.53 20.32
CA PRO A 29 -21.55 21.80 21.30
C PRO A 29 -22.35 21.21 22.46
N HIS A 30 -21.79 20.20 23.12
CA HIS A 30 -22.15 19.85 24.51
C HIS A 30 -20.87 19.52 25.29
N ASP A 31 -20.53 20.43 26.22
CA ASP A 31 -19.68 20.15 27.38
C ASP A 31 -20.53 19.56 28.50
N ILE A 32 -20.05 18.51 29.17
CA ILE A 32 -20.40 18.22 30.56
C ILE A 32 -19.13 17.80 31.31
N THR A 33 -18.80 18.60 32.32
CA THR A 33 -17.73 18.42 33.31
C THR A 33 -18.21 17.52 34.46
N THR A 34 -17.30 16.74 35.07
CA THR A 34 -16.94 16.75 36.52
C THR A 34 -16.49 15.38 37.07
N ALA A 35 -15.50 15.48 37.96
CA ALA A 35 -14.59 14.53 38.59
C ALA A 35 -15.17 13.50 39.58
N GLY A 36 -14.31 12.54 39.96
CA GLY A 36 -14.45 11.69 41.15
C GLY A 36 -13.20 10.86 41.41
N ASP A 37 -12.44 11.24 42.44
CA ASP A 37 -11.22 10.63 42.98
C ASP A 37 -11.53 9.41 43.89
N GLY A 38 -10.57 8.52 44.14
CA GLY A 38 -10.74 7.42 45.13
C GLY A 38 -9.80 6.22 44.99
N SER A 39 -8.66 6.28 45.69
CA SER A 39 -7.64 5.22 45.86
C SER A 39 -8.09 3.97 46.63
N THR A 40 -7.46 2.81 46.38
CA THR A 40 -7.01 1.84 47.41
C THR A 40 -6.01 0.83 46.84
N ALA A 41 -5.17 0.28 47.72
CA ALA A 41 -3.82 -0.21 47.49
C ALA A 41 -3.64 -1.74 47.42
N SER A 42 -2.42 -2.12 46.99
CA SER A 42 -1.60 -3.26 47.42
C SER A 42 -1.75 -4.63 46.76
N GLY A 43 -0.61 -5.13 46.25
CA GLY A 43 -0.37 -6.52 45.89
C GLY A 43 0.92 -6.73 45.11
N ALA A 44 2.08 -6.62 45.76
CA ALA A 44 3.36 -7.02 45.18
C ALA A 44 3.67 -8.50 45.52
N ALA A 45 4.01 -9.29 44.51
CA ALA A 45 4.85 -10.49 44.65
C ALA A 45 5.53 -10.81 43.30
N THR A 46 6.86 -10.85 43.33
CA THR A 46 7.80 -11.18 42.25
C THR A 46 8.01 -12.70 42.12
N THR A 47 8.09 -13.25 40.91
CA THR A 47 9.00 -14.37 40.53
C THR A 47 9.18 -14.45 39.01
N SER A 48 10.38 -14.84 38.59
CA SER A 48 11.00 -14.59 37.28
C SER A 48 10.96 -15.76 36.29
N SER A 49 10.84 -15.42 34.99
CA SER A 49 11.44 -16.06 33.80
C SER A 49 10.86 -17.41 33.27
N PRO A 50 11.21 -17.83 32.04
CA PRO A 50 10.74 -17.26 30.76
C PRO A 50 10.03 -18.36 29.94
N SER A 51 8.93 -18.07 29.27
CA SER A 51 8.28 -19.07 28.41
C SER A 51 7.89 -18.47 27.09
N ASN A 52 8.77 -18.72 26.12
CA ASN A 52 8.48 -18.99 24.72
C ASN A 52 7.16 -18.36 24.21
N SER A 53 7.23 -17.12 23.74
CA SER A 53 6.18 -16.52 22.94
C SER A 53 6.16 -17.18 21.55
N THR A 54 5.82 -18.46 21.50
CA THR A 54 5.06 -19.01 20.38
C THR A 54 3.80 -18.16 20.32
N SER A 55 3.79 -17.18 19.42
CA SER A 55 2.58 -16.46 19.02
C SER A 55 1.58 -17.51 18.55
N ASN A 56 0.74 -17.96 19.48
CA ASN A 56 -0.45 -18.76 19.22
C ASN A 56 -1.33 -17.95 18.29
N ASN A 57 -1.24 -18.23 16.99
CA ASN A 57 -2.25 -17.80 16.02
C ASN A 57 -3.49 -18.69 16.18
N ALA A 58 -4.14 -18.56 17.33
CA ALA A 58 -5.28 -19.38 17.73
C ALA A 58 -6.63 -18.70 17.38
N ASN A 59 -6.67 -17.87 16.33
CA ASN A 59 -7.88 -17.26 15.77
C ASN A 59 -7.72 -16.89 14.27
N SER A 60 -6.87 -17.57 13.48
CA SER A 60 -6.78 -17.25 12.06
C SER A 60 -8.01 -17.76 11.32
N SER A 61 -9.06 -16.95 11.24
CA SER A 61 -10.11 -17.16 10.25
C SER A 61 -9.49 -17.20 8.86
N GLU A 62 -10.07 -18.01 7.97
CA GLU A 62 -9.59 -18.18 6.60
C GLU A 62 -9.55 -16.84 5.86
N TYR A 63 -8.53 -16.65 5.01
CA TYR A 63 -8.45 -15.50 4.15
C TYR A 63 -9.67 -15.43 3.23
N ARG A 64 -10.31 -14.25 3.17
CA ARG A 64 -11.41 -13.98 2.26
C ARG A 64 -11.01 -12.83 1.34
N LYS A 65 -11.00 -13.08 0.04
CA LYS A 65 -10.79 -12.03 -0.97
C LYS A 65 -11.93 -11.00 -0.93
N ALA A 66 -11.62 -9.75 -1.24
CA ALA A 66 -12.61 -8.70 -1.43
C ALA A 66 -13.60 -9.06 -2.55
N ASP A 67 -14.85 -8.66 -2.38
CA ASP A 67 -15.92 -8.85 -3.37
C ASP A 67 -16.94 -7.71 -3.25
N ALA A 68 -18.02 -7.79 -4.02
CA ALA A 68 -19.09 -6.79 -3.99
C ALA A 68 -19.79 -6.65 -2.62
N LYS A 69 -19.52 -7.55 -1.67
CA LYS A 69 -20.12 -7.54 -0.32
C LYS A 69 -19.20 -6.90 0.73
N GLY A 70 -17.93 -6.65 0.42
CA GLY A 70 -17.03 -5.96 1.33
C GLY A 70 -15.53 -6.25 1.10
N PRO A 71 -14.66 -5.57 1.86
CA PRO A 71 -13.20 -5.64 1.73
C PRO A 71 -12.65 -7.04 2.05
N ALA A 72 -11.41 -7.29 1.64
CA ALA A 72 -10.72 -8.51 2.01
C ALA A 72 -10.66 -8.66 3.54
N GLN A 73 -10.75 -9.90 4.03
CA GLN A 73 -10.69 -10.22 5.46
C GLN A 73 -9.57 -11.20 5.73
N ASN A 74 -8.93 -11.06 6.90
CA ASN A 74 -7.81 -11.91 7.32
C ASN A 74 -6.64 -11.90 6.31
N VAL A 75 -6.36 -10.74 5.71
CA VAL A 75 -5.23 -10.57 4.79
C VAL A 75 -3.94 -10.87 5.55
N PRO A 76 -3.14 -11.86 5.11
CA PRO A 76 -1.87 -12.15 5.77
C PRO A 76 -0.94 -10.97 5.63
N LYS A 77 -0.35 -10.54 6.74
CA LYS A 77 0.66 -9.48 6.73
C LYS A 77 1.93 -10.01 6.06
N PRO A 78 2.54 -9.27 5.11
CA PRO A 78 3.82 -9.66 4.53
C PRO A 78 4.89 -9.88 5.59
N ASN A 79 5.84 -10.77 5.27
CA ASN A 79 7.00 -11.01 6.13
C ASN A 79 7.89 -9.76 6.20
N ALA A 80 8.80 -9.75 7.18
CA ALA A 80 9.88 -8.78 7.15
C ALA A 80 10.67 -8.93 5.84
N PRO A 81 11.14 -7.82 5.23
CA PRO A 81 11.97 -7.91 4.03
C PRO A 81 13.18 -8.81 4.26
N GLU A 82 13.61 -9.51 3.21
CA GLU A 82 14.73 -10.45 3.29
C GLU A 82 16.03 -9.81 3.78
N ASP A 83 16.89 -10.61 4.41
CA ASP A 83 18.20 -10.17 4.84
C ASP A 83 19.02 -9.58 3.67
N GLY A 84 19.62 -8.43 3.94
CA GLY A 84 20.41 -7.69 2.95
C GLY A 84 19.60 -6.78 2.05
N TYR A 85 18.27 -6.67 2.17
CA TYR A 85 17.49 -5.71 1.35
C TYR A 85 17.98 -4.27 1.47
N ARG A 86 18.57 -3.88 2.60
CA ARG A 86 19.16 -2.53 2.79
C ARG A 86 20.58 -2.37 2.25
N ALA A 87 21.23 -3.44 1.80
CA ALA A 87 22.61 -3.35 1.32
C ALA A 87 22.67 -2.54 0.02
N LYS A 88 23.67 -1.65 -0.13
CA LYS A 88 23.91 -0.92 -1.39
C LYS A 88 24.52 -1.85 -2.44
N THR A 89 23.77 -2.84 -2.86
CA THR A 89 24.13 -3.83 -3.89
C THR A 89 22.93 -4.05 -4.83
N PRO A 90 23.15 -4.55 -6.05
CA PRO A 90 22.07 -4.94 -6.95
C PRO A 90 21.08 -5.93 -6.30
N ASP A 91 21.59 -6.91 -5.56
CA ASP A 91 20.76 -7.87 -4.80
C ASP A 91 19.89 -7.20 -3.74
N GLY A 92 20.45 -6.25 -2.97
CA GLY A 92 19.68 -5.50 -1.98
C GLY A 92 18.57 -4.66 -2.61
N LEU A 93 18.82 -4.09 -3.79
CA LEU A 93 17.81 -3.35 -4.56
C LEU A 93 16.66 -4.27 -4.99
N LEU A 94 16.97 -5.45 -5.56
CA LEU A 94 15.96 -6.41 -5.99
C LEU A 94 15.09 -6.89 -4.82
N LYS A 95 15.71 -7.21 -3.67
CA LYS A 95 15.00 -7.55 -2.43
C LYS A 95 14.14 -6.42 -1.89
N THR A 96 14.57 -5.17 -2.07
CA THR A 96 13.76 -4.00 -1.72
C THR A 96 12.53 -3.91 -2.60
N MET A 97 12.68 -4.14 -3.92
CA MET A 97 11.57 -4.11 -4.86
C MET A 97 10.56 -5.23 -4.60
N ASP A 98 11.03 -6.45 -4.31
CA ASP A 98 10.17 -7.56 -3.90
C ASP A 98 9.38 -7.23 -2.63
N ALA A 99 10.06 -6.75 -1.59
CA ALA A 99 9.40 -6.36 -0.36
C ALA A 99 8.37 -5.24 -0.59
N TRP A 100 8.72 -4.22 -1.36
CA TRP A 100 7.79 -3.15 -1.73
C TRP A 100 6.56 -3.72 -2.46
N ASN A 101 6.74 -4.62 -3.44
CA ASN A 101 5.64 -5.27 -4.17
C ASN A 101 4.69 -6.05 -3.25
N GLN A 102 5.22 -6.75 -2.25
CA GLN A 102 4.39 -7.43 -1.24
C GLN A 102 3.59 -6.42 -0.39
N TRP A 103 4.20 -5.31 0.01
CA TRP A 103 3.56 -4.31 0.86
C TRP A 103 2.53 -3.45 0.13
N ILE A 104 2.72 -3.14 -1.17
CA ILE A 104 1.68 -2.46 -1.95
C ILE A 104 0.45 -3.36 -2.10
N ASN A 105 0.65 -4.66 -2.34
CA ASN A 105 -0.46 -5.61 -2.46
C ASN A 105 -1.21 -5.83 -1.14
N TYR A 106 -0.52 -5.73 -0.01
CA TYR A 106 -1.17 -5.65 1.30
C TYR A 106 -2.00 -4.37 1.45
N GLY A 107 -1.43 -3.23 1.04
CA GLY A 107 -2.10 -1.93 1.05
C GLY A 107 -3.35 -1.89 0.18
N VAL A 108 -3.31 -2.46 -1.02
CA VAL A 108 -4.47 -2.56 -1.92
C VAL A 108 -5.63 -3.25 -1.24
N GLN A 109 -5.36 -4.35 -0.54
CA GLN A 109 -6.41 -5.18 0.07
C GLN A 109 -6.97 -4.60 1.37
N THR A 110 -6.15 -3.86 2.11
CA THR A 110 -6.45 -3.44 3.49
C THR A 110 -6.62 -1.93 3.68
N GLY A 111 -6.19 -1.14 2.70
CA GLY A 111 -6.00 0.31 2.83
C GLY A 111 -4.78 0.72 3.65
N ASP A 112 -3.96 -0.21 4.15
CA ASP A 112 -2.77 0.10 4.96
C ASP A 112 -1.49 0.11 4.10
N TYR A 113 -1.10 1.29 3.61
CA TYR A 113 0.16 1.51 2.90
C TYR A 113 1.30 1.98 3.79
N SER A 114 1.15 1.96 5.12
CA SER A 114 2.14 2.53 6.05
C SER A 114 3.55 1.97 5.82
N LYS A 115 3.65 0.65 5.63
CA LYS A 115 4.91 -0.03 5.35
C LYS A 115 5.38 0.14 3.91
N ALA A 116 4.49 0.08 2.92
CA ALA A 116 4.84 0.33 1.52
C ALA A 116 5.47 1.72 1.33
N ARG A 117 4.96 2.72 2.06
CA ARG A 117 5.45 4.10 2.03
C ARG A 117 6.89 4.26 2.51
N GLU A 118 7.38 3.38 3.38
CA GLU A 118 8.77 3.43 3.87
C GLU A 118 9.81 3.18 2.76
N PHE A 119 9.41 2.50 1.67
CA PHE A 119 10.26 2.23 0.50
C PHE A 119 10.29 3.38 -0.50
N LEU A 120 9.41 4.37 -0.38
CA LEU A 120 9.33 5.48 -1.31
C LEU A 120 10.19 6.65 -0.87
N SER A 121 10.76 7.35 -1.85
CA SER A 121 11.22 8.71 -1.64
C SER A 121 10.01 9.64 -1.55
N THR A 122 10.14 10.74 -0.82
CA THR A 122 9.13 11.81 -0.80
C THR A 122 8.95 12.48 -2.16
N SER A 123 9.87 12.25 -3.10
CA SER A 123 9.75 12.70 -4.49
C SER A 123 8.83 11.83 -5.35
N ASN A 124 8.39 10.66 -4.87
CA ASN A 124 7.57 9.74 -5.65
C ASN A 124 6.09 10.13 -5.62
N ASP A 125 5.77 11.27 -6.24
CA ASP A 125 4.42 11.83 -6.22
C ASP A 125 3.37 10.91 -6.86
N GLY A 126 3.75 10.05 -7.81
CA GLY A 126 2.87 9.10 -8.48
C GLY A 126 2.32 8.05 -7.51
N GLU A 127 3.19 7.23 -6.95
CA GLU A 127 2.81 6.20 -5.98
C GLU A 127 2.19 6.79 -4.72
N LEU A 128 2.76 7.90 -4.21
CA LEU A 128 2.23 8.57 -3.02
C LEU A 128 0.82 9.15 -3.23
N LYS A 129 0.45 9.54 -4.46
CA LYS A 129 -0.91 9.95 -4.78
C LYS A 129 -1.86 8.75 -4.73
N ILE A 130 -1.50 7.63 -5.35
CA ILE A 130 -2.32 6.42 -5.36
C ILE A 130 -2.58 5.94 -3.93
N TYR A 131 -1.54 5.87 -3.08
CA TYR A 131 -1.73 5.42 -1.71
C TYR A 131 -2.71 6.31 -0.94
N ARG A 132 -2.63 7.64 -1.14
CA ARG A 132 -3.56 8.58 -0.49
C ARG A 132 -5.00 8.41 -0.98
N GLU A 133 -5.19 8.14 -2.26
CA GLU A 133 -6.51 7.93 -2.86
C GLU A 133 -7.17 6.65 -2.34
N ILE A 134 -6.43 5.54 -2.30
CA ILE A 134 -6.92 4.27 -1.74
C ILE A 134 -7.09 4.34 -0.22
N GLU A 135 -6.15 4.93 0.53
CA GLU A 135 -6.32 5.16 1.98
C GLU A 135 -7.59 5.96 2.27
N ALA A 136 -7.85 7.03 1.50
CA ALA A 136 -9.07 7.83 1.64
C ALA A 136 -10.34 7.05 1.26
N LEU A 137 -10.26 6.09 0.33
CA LEU A 137 -11.36 5.17 0.00
C LEU A 137 -11.68 4.27 1.18
N TYR A 138 -10.68 3.63 1.76
CA TYR A 138 -10.86 2.76 2.93
C TYR A 138 -11.36 3.54 4.15
N GLN A 139 -10.84 4.75 4.39
CA GLN A 139 -11.26 5.61 5.50
C GLN A 139 -12.74 6.01 5.42
N ARG A 140 -13.29 6.17 4.21
CA ARG A 140 -14.72 6.50 4.03
C ARG A 140 -15.63 5.27 3.99
N GLY A 141 -15.08 4.06 4.07
CA GLY A 141 -15.82 2.79 4.08
C GLY A 141 -15.92 2.08 2.73
N GLY A 142 -15.19 2.56 1.72
CA GLY A 142 -15.02 1.86 0.45
C GLY A 142 -13.90 0.81 0.51
N TRP A 143 -13.71 0.08 -0.58
CA TRP A 143 -12.66 -0.94 -0.68
C TRP A 143 -12.29 -1.25 -2.14
N VAL A 144 -11.20 -1.98 -2.32
CA VAL A 144 -10.75 -2.45 -3.63
C VAL A 144 -11.09 -3.93 -3.81
N ILE A 145 -11.58 -4.28 -4.99
CA ILE A 145 -11.68 -5.65 -5.52
C ILE A 145 -10.62 -5.81 -6.60
N ASP A 146 -9.94 -6.96 -6.58
CA ASP A 146 -8.76 -7.21 -7.41
C ASP A 146 -7.64 -6.18 -7.13
N GLY A 147 -6.91 -5.70 -8.12
CA GLY A 147 -5.86 -4.69 -7.98
C GLY A 147 -4.52 -5.22 -7.47
N ILE A 148 -4.32 -6.54 -7.47
CA ILE A 148 -3.03 -7.13 -7.11
C ILE A 148 -2.05 -6.90 -8.26
N GLU A 149 -0.96 -6.23 -7.92
CA GLU A 149 0.12 -5.89 -8.83
C GLU A 149 1.17 -7.00 -8.85
N HIS A 150 1.68 -7.34 -10.03
CA HIS A 150 2.81 -8.24 -10.18
C HIS A 150 3.95 -7.56 -10.94
N PHE A 151 4.94 -7.08 -10.19
CA PHE A 151 6.15 -6.48 -10.72
C PHE A 151 7.29 -7.50 -10.70
N GLU A 152 7.77 -7.92 -11.88
CA GLU A 152 8.88 -8.86 -12.03
C GLU A 152 10.11 -8.16 -12.65
N PRO A 153 11.25 -8.12 -11.95
CA PRO A 153 12.47 -7.55 -12.49
C PRO A 153 12.98 -8.31 -13.73
N GLU A 154 13.22 -7.60 -14.84
CA GLU A 154 13.76 -8.22 -16.08
C GLU A 154 15.28 -8.51 -16.01
N GLY A 155 15.93 -8.18 -14.90
CA GLY A 155 17.36 -8.40 -14.72
C GLY A 155 17.95 -7.53 -13.61
N ILE A 156 19.26 -7.26 -13.73
CA ILE A 156 19.97 -6.46 -12.75
C ILE A 156 19.75 -4.95 -12.97
N PRO A 157 19.66 -4.15 -11.90
CA PRO A 157 19.58 -2.69 -12.03
C PRO A 157 20.86 -2.13 -12.66
N ARG A 158 20.69 -1.17 -13.59
CA ARG A 158 21.79 -0.43 -14.23
C ARG A 158 22.00 0.92 -13.56
N SER A 159 23.24 1.41 -13.53
CA SER A 159 23.56 2.76 -13.07
C SER A 159 24.79 3.27 -13.82
N ASP A 160 24.71 4.49 -14.32
CA ASP A 160 25.83 5.15 -15.02
C ASP A 160 26.70 5.98 -14.05
N ASP A 161 26.12 6.43 -12.93
CA ASP A 161 26.72 7.37 -11.97
C ASP A 161 26.98 6.77 -10.58
N GLY A 162 26.47 5.57 -10.30
CA GLY A 162 26.51 4.94 -8.97
C GLY A 162 25.63 5.62 -7.92
N GLN A 163 24.79 6.58 -8.34
CA GLN A 163 23.84 7.30 -7.51
C GLN A 163 22.42 6.78 -7.79
N THR A 164 21.96 6.96 -9.02
CA THR A 164 20.62 6.51 -9.45
C THR A 164 20.72 5.17 -10.17
N TYR A 165 19.92 4.23 -9.71
CA TYR A 165 19.81 2.89 -10.27
C TYR A 165 18.47 2.77 -10.99
N TYR A 166 18.51 2.24 -12.20
CA TYR A 166 17.34 2.00 -13.03
C TYR A 166 17.08 0.51 -13.12
N LEU A 167 15.90 0.08 -12.69
CA LEU A 167 15.45 -1.29 -12.80
C LEU A 167 14.34 -1.37 -13.84
N LYS A 168 14.52 -2.23 -14.84
CA LYS A 168 13.47 -2.57 -15.80
C LYS A 168 12.64 -3.71 -15.20
N THR A 169 11.33 -3.57 -15.25
CA THR A 169 10.39 -4.44 -14.54
C THR A 169 9.18 -4.65 -15.43
N SER A 170 8.83 -5.90 -15.69
CA SER A 170 7.54 -6.22 -16.29
C SER A 170 6.46 -6.11 -15.23
N HIS A 171 5.29 -5.66 -15.65
CA HIS A 171 4.14 -5.41 -14.81
C HIS A 171 2.94 -6.11 -15.42
N GLU A 172 2.42 -7.06 -14.66
CA GLU A 172 1.19 -7.77 -14.96
C GLU A 172 0.12 -7.39 -13.94
N TRP A 173 -1.05 -6.99 -14.43
CA TRP A 173 -2.24 -6.76 -13.63
C TRP A 173 -3.48 -7.01 -14.48
N ASP A 174 -4.53 -7.61 -13.89
CA ASP A 174 -5.77 -7.94 -14.61
C ASP A 174 -6.78 -6.79 -14.51
N LYS A 175 -7.23 -6.51 -13.29
CA LYS A 175 -8.30 -5.54 -13.00
C LYS A 175 -8.06 -4.88 -11.66
N HIS A 176 -8.57 -3.66 -11.51
CA HIS A 176 -8.68 -2.92 -10.28
C HIS A 176 -10.10 -2.36 -10.21
N THR A 177 -10.84 -2.63 -9.14
CA THR A 177 -12.19 -2.09 -8.97
C THR A 177 -12.32 -1.43 -7.62
N GLU A 178 -12.58 -0.13 -7.61
CA GLU A 178 -12.89 0.61 -6.40
C GLU A 178 -14.40 0.60 -6.16
N VAL A 179 -14.79 0.23 -4.94
CA VAL A 179 -16.18 0.20 -4.49
C VAL A 179 -16.37 1.29 -3.44
N GLU A 180 -17.27 2.22 -3.72
CA GLU A 180 -17.67 3.26 -2.77
C GLU A 180 -18.60 2.71 -1.68
N PRO A 181 -18.74 3.42 -0.54
CA PRO A 181 -19.65 3.01 0.54
C PRO A 181 -21.12 2.88 0.12
N ASP A 182 -21.54 3.61 -0.92
CA ASP A 182 -22.89 3.54 -1.50
C ASP A 182 -23.05 2.39 -2.51
N GLY A 183 -21.99 1.62 -2.76
CA GLY A 183 -21.94 0.50 -3.69
C GLY A 183 -21.62 0.88 -5.13
N ARG A 184 -21.41 2.16 -5.47
CA ARG A 184 -20.92 2.58 -6.79
C ARG A 184 -19.54 1.95 -7.04
N GLN A 185 -19.33 1.45 -8.25
CA GLN A 185 -18.07 0.83 -8.64
C GLN A 185 -17.42 1.59 -9.80
N GLU A 186 -16.10 1.67 -9.77
CA GLU A 186 -15.28 2.10 -10.90
C GLU A 186 -14.21 1.04 -11.14
N THR A 187 -14.12 0.55 -12.38
CA THR A 187 -13.22 -0.53 -12.76
C THR A 187 -12.26 -0.06 -13.83
N TRP A 188 -10.99 -0.38 -13.64
CA TRP A 188 -9.92 -0.24 -14.61
C TRP A 188 -9.34 -1.62 -14.92
N SER A 189 -8.90 -1.79 -16.16
CA SER A 189 -8.25 -3.02 -16.63
C SER A 189 -7.24 -2.67 -17.71
N SER A 190 -6.17 -3.46 -17.82
CA SER A 190 -5.25 -3.38 -18.95
C SER A 190 -5.73 -4.27 -20.09
N ASP A 191 -5.62 -3.80 -21.33
CA ASP A 191 -5.78 -4.62 -22.54
C ASP A 191 -4.44 -5.23 -23.01
N LYS A 192 -3.33 -4.87 -22.34
CA LYS A 192 -2.00 -5.39 -22.63
C LYS A 192 -1.71 -6.59 -21.75
N GLU A 193 -1.11 -7.60 -22.37
CA GLU A 193 -0.61 -8.79 -21.67
C GLU A 193 0.54 -8.45 -20.71
N GLU A 194 1.32 -7.40 -21.00
CA GLU A 194 2.48 -6.99 -20.20
C GLU A 194 2.77 -5.50 -20.38
N GLU A 195 3.01 -4.77 -19.28
CA GLU A 195 3.52 -3.39 -19.30
C GLU A 195 4.95 -3.35 -18.77
N ILE A 196 5.84 -2.63 -19.44
CA ILE A 196 7.23 -2.51 -18.98
C ILE A 196 7.40 -1.18 -18.27
N TYR A 197 7.88 -1.22 -17.03
CA TYR A 197 8.25 -0.07 -16.25
C TYR A 197 9.77 0.04 -16.09
N THR A 198 10.29 1.27 -16.13
CA THR A 198 11.58 1.58 -15.51
C THR A 198 11.34 2.22 -14.13
N PHE A 199 11.79 1.58 -13.07
CA PHE A 199 11.88 2.18 -11.74
C PHE A 199 13.23 2.88 -11.56
N ALA A 200 13.21 4.09 -11.01
CA ALA A 200 14.41 4.79 -10.56
C ALA A 200 14.51 4.71 -9.04
N LEU A 201 15.67 4.27 -8.55
CA LEU A 201 15.96 4.11 -7.13
C LEU A 201 17.29 4.74 -6.75
N GLU A 202 17.40 5.18 -5.51
CA GLU A 202 18.67 5.59 -4.92
C GLU A 202 18.87 4.93 -3.55
N HIS A 203 20.13 4.75 -3.17
CA HIS A 203 20.49 4.32 -1.82
C HIS A 203 20.86 5.55 -0.99
N ARG A 204 20.00 5.89 -0.03
CA ARG A 204 20.16 7.04 0.87
C ARG A 204 19.87 6.63 2.30
N ASP A 205 20.63 7.16 3.25
CA ASP A 205 20.45 6.91 4.70
C ASP A 205 20.35 5.41 5.07
N GLY A 206 21.17 4.58 4.43
CA GLY A 206 21.24 3.15 4.71
C GLY A 206 20.07 2.33 4.16
N ARG A 207 19.27 2.85 3.23
CA ARG A 207 18.17 2.13 2.57
C ARG A 207 18.01 2.52 1.11
N TRP A 208 17.38 1.64 0.33
CA TRP A 208 16.92 1.98 -1.01
C TRP A 208 15.60 2.74 -0.94
N GLN A 209 15.44 3.73 -1.82
CA GLN A 209 14.21 4.49 -1.97
C GLN A 209 13.81 4.57 -3.44
N ILE A 210 12.55 4.27 -3.73
CA ILE A 210 11.96 4.40 -5.06
C ILE A 210 11.62 5.86 -5.31
N LEU A 211 12.23 6.46 -6.32
CA LEU A 211 12.05 7.86 -6.66
C LEU A 211 10.81 8.10 -7.52
N TYR A 212 10.63 7.25 -8.53
CA TYR A 212 9.52 7.28 -9.49
C TYR A 212 9.55 5.99 -10.33
N SER A 213 8.44 5.72 -11.01
CA SER A 213 8.32 4.71 -12.06
C SER A 213 7.86 5.38 -13.35
N ARG A 214 8.19 4.78 -14.51
CA ARG A 214 7.70 5.24 -15.82
C ARG A 214 7.47 4.06 -16.73
N ILE A 215 6.41 4.11 -17.54
CA ILE A 215 6.16 3.12 -18.59
C ILE A 215 7.13 3.37 -19.76
N GLU A 216 7.76 2.32 -20.27
CA GLU A 216 8.51 2.37 -21.53
C GLU A 216 7.51 2.39 -22.71
N ALA A 217 7.65 3.39 -23.58
CA ALA A 217 6.70 3.69 -24.66
C ALA A 217 6.94 2.89 -25.94
#